data_AF-A0A150XKY5-F1
#
_entry.id   AF-A0A150XKY5-F1
#
_cell.length_a   1.000
_cell.length_b   1.000
_cell.length_c   1.000
_cell.angle_alpha   90.00
_cell.angle_beta   90.00
_cell.angle_gamma   90.00
#
_symmetry.space_group_name_H-M   'P 1'
#
loop_
_entity.id
_entity.type
_entity.pdbx_description
1 polymer ?
#
loop_
_entity_poly.entity_id
_entity_poly.type
_entity_poly.pdbx_seq_one_letter_code
_entity_poly.pdbx_strand_id
1 'polypeptide(L)'
;MRTEQTHFEDKSRGRCYGDKALYMGFKQSSLIRDLCIGKREAPYQVASLWINFNRAIFTYSGYIVTRFNFGSQKFGLIFFCFILLMQLCIGSGAIPIILKPLVPYSFALLPIWYDHSELFDIFIGRTRSYALLSYSALTLLFGAIHLVRLWFVKDIDLNSSGESFLYITLEKTKLKVSESSVAYIEALLFLVIGVLSWRYWNDPYFGFFMIMVGICSWSSEFDKNSDIDHQKSISSI
;
A
#
# COMPACT_ATOMS: atom_id res chain seq x y z
N MET A 1 29.34 22.44 11.34
CA MET A 1 28.19 22.77 12.21
C MET A 1 27.30 21.54 12.30
N ARG A 2 27.38 20.81 13.43
CA ARG A 2 26.42 19.77 13.80
C ARG A 2 25.11 20.47 14.13
N THR A 3 24.05 20.23 13.37
CA THR A 3 22.70 20.43 13.88
C THR A 3 22.36 19.19 14.69
N GLU A 4 22.28 19.40 16.00
CA GLU A 4 21.87 18.44 17.00
C GLU A 4 20.62 17.69 16.52
N GLN A 5 20.73 16.37 16.45
CA GLN A 5 19.58 15.47 16.51
C GLN A 5 18.84 15.84 17.79
N THR A 6 17.82 16.66 17.64
CA THR A 6 16.90 16.93 18.73
C THR A 6 16.19 15.61 19.01
N HIS A 7 16.55 15.03 20.13
CA HIS A 7 15.66 14.30 21.02
C HIS A 7 14.39 15.14 21.26
N PHE A 8 13.53 15.27 20.25
CA PHE A 8 12.12 15.52 20.47
C PHE A 8 11.48 14.19 20.83
N GLU A 9 11.78 13.73 22.05
CA GLU A 9 10.78 13.01 22.83
C GLU A 9 9.59 13.96 23.02
N ASP A 10 8.72 14.02 22.01
CA ASP A 10 7.44 14.68 22.15
C ASP A 10 6.51 13.77 22.97
N LYS A 11 6.74 13.80 24.28
CA LYS A 11 5.90 13.17 25.32
C LYS A 11 4.48 13.76 25.38
N SER A 12 4.09 14.66 24.46
CA SER A 12 2.75 15.27 24.39
C SER A 12 1.98 15.00 23.08
N ARG A 13 2.61 14.44 22.04
CA ARG A 13 1.92 14.01 20.82
C ARG A 13 1.23 12.67 21.06
N GLY A 14 -0.02 12.72 21.52
CA GLY A 14 -0.87 11.53 21.67
C GLY A 14 -0.73 10.61 20.46
N ARG A 15 -0.37 9.35 20.71
CA ARG A 15 -0.09 8.32 19.68
C ARG A 15 -1.18 8.37 18.61
N CYS A 16 -0.81 8.77 17.40
CA CYS A 16 -1.73 8.87 16.27
C CYS A 16 -1.66 7.55 15.50
N TYR A 17 -2.77 6.81 15.52
CA TYR A 17 -2.90 5.50 14.90
C TYR A 17 -3.65 5.63 13.57
N GLY A 18 -3.24 4.85 12.56
CA GLY A 18 -3.89 4.76 11.25
C GLY A 18 -4.15 6.12 10.62
N ASP A 19 -5.41 6.39 10.31
CA ASP A 19 -5.86 7.59 9.60
C ASP A 19 -5.57 8.90 10.35
N LYS A 20 -5.46 8.84 11.68
CA LYS A 20 -5.09 10.01 12.49
C LYS A 20 -3.65 10.44 12.23
N ALA A 21 -2.75 9.50 11.94
CA ALA A 21 -1.37 9.82 11.58
C ALA A 21 -1.31 10.54 10.23
N LEU A 22 -2.10 10.10 9.24
CA LEU A 22 -2.24 10.77 7.95
C LEU A 22 -2.74 12.20 8.10
N TYR A 23 -3.79 12.42 8.89
CA TYR A 23 -4.35 13.74 9.12
C TYR A 23 -3.36 14.70 9.80
N MET A 24 -2.64 14.22 10.83
CA MET A 24 -1.64 15.04 11.51
C MET A 24 -0.43 15.33 10.62
N GLY A 25 0.01 14.36 9.83
CA GLY A 25 1.06 14.54 8.83
C GLY A 25 0.69 15.60 7.78
N PHE A 26 -0.56 15.60 7.30
CA PHE A 26 -1.05 16.63 6.39
C PHE A 26 -1.02 18.02 7.01
N LYS A 27 -1.51 18.17 8.25
CA LYS A 27 -1.51 19.46 8.96
C LYS A 27 -0.11 20.01 9.21
N GLN A 28 0.87 19.15 9.42
CA GLN A 28 2.25 19.53 9.72
C GLN A 28 3.11 19.69 8.45
N SER A 29 2.60 19.28 7.30
CA SER A 29 3.34 19.33 6.04
C SER A 29 3.48 20.77 5.55
N SER A 30 4.71 21.19 5.22
CA SER A 30 4.97 22.47 4.56
C SER A 30 4.54 22.47 3.09
N LEU A 31 4.18 21.32 2.53
CA LEU A 31 3.94 21.14 1.09
C LEU A 31 2.87 22.09 0.55
N ILE A 32 1.76 22.28 1.29
CA ILE A 32 0.68 23.19 0.87
C ILE A 32 1.19 24.62 0.81
N ARG A 33 1.94 25.04 1.84
CA ARG A 33 2.55 26.37 1.88
C ARG A 33 3.53 26.55 0.72
N ASP A 34 4.36 25.55 0.46
CA ASP A 34 5.38 25.60 -0.59
C ASP A 34 4.75 25.64 -1.99
N LEU A 35 3.59 24.98 -2.19
CA LEU A 35 2.77 25.09 -3.40
C LEU A 35 2.16 26.49 -3.54
N CYS A 36 1.58 27.04 -2.47
CA CYS A 36 0.95 28.37 -2.50
C CYS A 36 1.95 29.50 -2.77
N ILE A 37 3.19 29.37 -2.28
CA ILE A 37 4.27 30.34 -2.53
C ILE A 37 4.93 30.11 -3.92
N GLY A 38 4.52 29.07 -4.64
CA GLY A 38 5.04 28.77 -5.99
C GLY A 38 6.49 28.28 -5.98
N LYS A 39 6.92 27.60 -4.91
CA LYS A 39 8.28 27.05 -4.83
C LYS A 39 8.47 26.04 -5.97
N ARG A 40 9.51 26.22 -6.78
CA ARG A 40 9.78 25.40 -7.99
C ARG A 40 9.85 23.88 -7.70
N GLU A 41 10.28 23.51 -6.51
CA GLU A 41 10.42 22.11 -6.09
C GLU A 41 9.09 21.46 -5.68
N ALA A 42 8.07 22.25 -5.31
CA ALA A 42 6.84 21.75 -4.71
C ALA A 42 6.06 20.79 -5.64
N PRO A 43 5.93 21.04 -6.96
CA PRO A 43 5.29 20.09 -7.87
C PRO A 43 6.01 18.73 -7.94
N TYR A 44 7.35 18.72 -7.88
CA TYR A 44 8.14 17.50 -7.89
C TYR A 44 7.95 16.70 -6.59
N GLN A 45 7.83 17.39 -5.46
CA GLN A 45 7.53 16.74 -4.18
C GLN A 45 6.13 16.11 -4.19
N VAL A 46 5.12 16.80 -4.73
CA VAL A 46 3.77 16.24 -4.90
C VAL A 46 3.80 15.00 -5.80
N ALA A 47 4.47 15.08 -6.94
CA ALA A 47 4.58 13.95 -7.86
C ALA A 47 5.28 12.74 -7.21
N SER A 48 6.36 12.98 -6.48
CA SER A 48 7.08 11.93 -5.73
C SER A 48 6.20 11.28 -4.67
N LEU A 49 5.47 12.07 -3.88
CA LEU A 49 4.52 11.56 -2.88
C LEU A 49 3.41 10.73 -3.53
N TRP A 50 2.87 11.19 -4.66
CA TRP A 50 1.85 10.46 -5.41
C TRP A 50 2.36 9.12 -5.94
N ILE A 51 3.57 9.07 -6.51
CA ILE A 51 4.21 7.83 -6.97
C ILE A 51 4.44 6.88 -5.79
N ASN A 52 5.00 7.38 -4.68
CA ASN A 52 5.27 6.59 -3.49
C ASN A 52 3.99 6.02 -2.86
N PHE A 53 2.91 6.81 -2.86
CA PHE A 53 1.61 6.36 -2.37
C PHE A 53 1.01 5.27 -3.26
N ASN A 54 1.07 5.40 -4.58
CA ASN A 54 0.62 4.34 -5.50
C ASN A 54 1.46 3.07 -5.35
N ARG A 55 2.79 3.23 -5.24
CA ARG A 55 3.69 2.10 -4.96
C ARG A 55 3.27 1.38 -3.67
N ALA A 56 2.98 2.13 -2.62
CA ALA A 56 2.47 1.57 -1.36
C ALA A 56 1.13 0.85 -1.55
N ILE A 57 0.17 1.42 -2.30
CA ILE A 57 -1.11 0.76 -2.61
C ILE A 57 -0.88 -0.62 -3.23
N PHE A 58 -0.03 -0.71 -4.25
CA PHE A 58 0.26 -1.98 -4.92
C PHE A 58 0.99 -2.96 -4.01
N THR A 59 2.02 -2.51 -3.29
CA THR A 59 2.75 -3.37 -2.34
C THR A 59 1.81 -3.93 -1.26
N TYR A 60 1.01 -3.08 -0.63
CA TYR A 60 0.10 -3.49 0.44
C TYR A 60 -1.09 -4.29 -0.06
N SER A 61 -1.51 -4.13 -1.32
CA SER A 61 -2.49 -5.04 -1.92
C SER A 61 -2.03 -6.49 -1.85
N GLY A 62 -0.76 -6.75 -2.19
CA GLY A 62 -0.14 -8.07 -2.06
C GLY A 62 -0.02 -8.49 -0.60
N TYR A 63 0.57 -7.63 0.23
CA TYR A 63 0.87 -7.97 1.61
C TYR A 63 -0.38 -8.26 2.45
N ILE A 64 -1.50 -7.56 2.24
CA ILE A 64 -2.73 -7.80 3.02
C ILE A 64 -3.13 -9.28 3.02
N VAL A 65 -2.93 -9.96 1.89
CA VAL A 65 -3.31 -11.37 1.70
C VAL A 65 -2.20 -12.33 2.16
N THR A 66 -0.92 -11.95 2.07
CA THR A 66 0.21 -12.85 2.38
C THR A 66 0.85 -12.62 3.74
N ARG A 67 0.49 -11.54 4.43
CA ARG A 67 1.10 -11.12 5.70
C ARG A 67 0.06 -10.78 6.75
N PHE A 68 0.51 -10.75 8.00
CA PHE A 68 -0.26 -10.37 9.17
C PHE A 68 0.59 -9.53 10.13
N ASN A 69 0.04 -9.00 11.23
CA ASN A 69 0.76 -8.11 12.16
C ASN A 69 1.18 -6.75 11.56
N PHE A 70 0.36 -6.13 10.70
CA PHE A 70 0.68 -4.79 10.18
C PHE A 70 0.80 -3.74 11.28
N GLY A 71 1.74 -2.83 11.09
CA GLY A 71 1.95 -1.71 11.98
C GLY A 71 0.91 -0.61 11.79
N SER A 72 0.54 0.01 12.91
CA SER A 72 -0.56 0.99 12.93
C SER A 72 -0.29 2.29 12.18
N GLN A 73 0.95 2.61 11.81
CA GLN A 73 1.27 3.76 10.94
C GLN A 73 1.32 3.39 9.46
N LYS A 74 1.36 2.11 9.13
CA LYS A 74 1.49 1.60 7.77
C LYS A 74 0.14 1.19 7.15
N PHE A 75 -0.86 0.93 7.98
CA PHE A 75 -2.17 0.48 7.55
C PHE A 75 -3.29 1.18 8.34
N GLY A 76 -4.39 1.52 7.65
CA GLY A 76 -5.51 2.28 8.19
C GLY A 76 -6.73 2.18 7.28
N LEU A 77 -7.91 2.62 7.73
CA LEU A 77 -9.16 2.42 7.00
C LEU A 77 -9.16 3.20 5.68
N ILE A 78 -8.68 4.45 5.68
CA ILE A 78 -8.63 5.26 4.45
C ILE A 78 -7.72 4.58 3.43
N PHE A 79 -6.51 4.21 3.85
CA PHE A 79 -5.54 3.55 2.97
C PHE A 79 -6.07 2.21 2.43
N PHE A 80 -6.77 1.44 3.27
CA PHE A 80 -7.43 0.21 2.87
C PHE A 80 -8.55 0.45 1.84
N CYS A 81 -9.37 1.49 2.01
CA CYS A 81 -10.37 1.87 1.02
C CYS A 81 -9.71 2.22 -0.32
N PHE A 82 -8.61 2.97 -0.32
CA PHE A 82 -7.85 3.27 -1.55
C PHE A 82 -7.37 2.01 -2.27
N ILE A 83 -6.88 1.00 -1.52
CA ILE A 83 -6.47 -0.28 -2.08
C ILE A 83 -7.63 -0.98 -2.77
N LEU A 84 -8.76 -1.13 -2.09
CA LEU A 84 -9.95 -1.79 -2.66
C LEU A 84 -10.47 -1.05 -3.89
N LEU A 85 -10.53 0.28 -3.82
CA LEU A 85 -10.98 1.10 -4.94
C LEU A 85 -10.07 0.98 -6.14
N MET A 86 -8.74 0.97 -5.93
CA MET A 86 -7.79 0.78 -7.02
C MET A 86 -7.99 -0.57 -7.72
N GLN A 87 -8.19 -1.64 -6.95
CA GLN A 87 -8.47 -2.98 -7.49
C GLN A 87 -9.77 -3.01 -8.32
N LEU A 88 -10.86 -2.46 -7.78
CA LEU A 88 -12.15 -2.38 -8.47
C LEU A 88 -12.08 -1.48 -9.71
N CYS A 89 -11.36 -0.36 -9.65
CA CYS A 89 -11.13 0.53 -10.80
C CYS A 89 -10.38 -0.17 -11.93
N ILE A 90 -9.33 -0.93 -11.59
CA ILE A 90 -8.56 -1.71 -12.56
C ILE A 90 -9.44 -2.80 -13.19
N GLY A 91 -10.27 -3.47 -12.41
CA GLY A 91 -11.20 -4.50 -12.89
C GLY A 91 -12.39 -3.95 -13.69
N SER A 92 -12.79 -2.69 -13.47
CA SER A 92 -13.98 -2.11 -14.09
C SER A 92 -13.85 -1.94 -15.62
N GLY A 93 -14.89 -2.31 -16.35
CA GLY A 93 -15.08 -2.02 -17.76
C GLY A 93 -15.80 -0.72 -18.06
N ALA A 94 -16.36 -0.06 -17.04
CA ALA A 94 -17.05 1.23 -17.16
C ALA A 94 -16.07 2.40 -17.15
N ILE A 95 -14.92 2.25 -16.48
CA ILE A 95 -13.92 3.31 -16.33
C ILE A 95 -12.90 3.26 -17.47
N PRO A 96 -12.73 4.33 -18.26
CA PRO A 96 -11.68 4.42 -19.28
C PRO A 96 -10.30 4.22 -18.67
N ILE A 97 -9.41 3.49 -19.38
CA ILE A 97 -8.08 3.11 -18.88
C ILE A 97 -7.28 4.31 -18.35
N ILE A 98 -7.34 5.44 -19.05
CA ILE A 98 -6.61 6.68 -18.69
C ILE A 98 -7.09 7.25 -17.35
N LEU A 99 -8.35 7.03 -16.98
CA LEU A 99 -8.94 7.57 -15.75
C LEU A 99 -8.79 6.63 -14.55
N LYS A 100 -8.51 5.35 -14.76
CA LYS A 100 -8.38 4.35 -13.67
C LYS A 100 -7.44 4.77 -12.54
N PRO A 101 -6.27 5.39 -12.79
CA PRO A 101 -5.38 5.84 -11.71
C PRO A 101 -5.92 7.02 -10.90
N LEU A 102 -6.90 7.76 -11.42
CA LEU A 102 -7.43 8.98 -10.77
C LEU A 102 -8.70 8.70 -9.96
N VAL A 103 -9.52 7.74 -10.37
CA VAL A 103 -10.82 7.44 -9.75
C VAL A 103 -10.73 7.15 -8.24
N PRO A 104 -9.73 6.40 -7.71
CA PRO A 104 -9.64 6.18 -6.26
C PRO A 104 -9.55 7.49 -5.45
N TYR A 105 -8.95 8.55 -6.02
CA TYR A 105 -8.79 9.85 -5.36
C TYR A 105 -10.04 10.72 -5.40
N SER A 106 -10.92 10.51 -6.39
CA SER A 106 -12.20 11.20 -6.48
C SER A 106 -13.37 10.41 -5.88
N PHE A 107 -13.13 9.19 -5.37
CA PHE A 107 -14.19 8.30 -4.90
C PHE A 107 -15.13 8.94 -3.87
N ALA A 108 -14.59 9.69 -2.91
CA ALA A 108 -15.40 10.37 -1.88
C ALA A 108 -16.40 11.37 -2.47
N LEU A 109 -16.16 11.86 -3.68
CA LEU A 109 -17.04 12.80 -4.39
C LEU A 109 -18.01 12.10 -5.34
N LEU A 110 -17.75 10.85 -5.74
CA LEU A 110 -18.62 10.14 -6.69
C LEU A 110 -20.09 10.05 -6.27
N PRO A 111 -20.44 9.86 -4.97
CA PRO A 111 -21.84 9.88 -4.54
C PRO A 111 -22.60 11.19 -4.78
N ILE A 112 -21.91 12.28 -5.13
CA ILE A 112 -22.54 13.55 -5.50
C ILE A 112 -23.15 13.46 -6.91
N TRP A 113 -22.56 12.67 -7.80
CA TRP A 113 -22.96 12.58 -9.21
C TRP A 113 -23.61 11.26 -9.61
N TYR A 114 -23.43 10.21 -8.81
CA TYR A 114 -23.91 8.87 -9.11
C TYR A 114 -24.69 8.28 -7.95
N ASP A 115 -25.77 7.58 -8.25
CA ASP A 115 -26.52 6.84 -7.24
C ASP A 115 -25.81 5.52 -6.84
N HIS A 116 -26.31 4.85 -5.81
CA HIS A 116 -25.70 3.61 -5.32
C HIS A 116 -25.74 2.46 -6.33
N SER A 117 -26.82 2.36 -7.13
CA SER A 117 -26.95 1.34 -8.18
C SER A 117 -25.96 1.56 -9.31
N GLU A 118 -25.77 2.80 -9.73
CA GLU A 118 -24.80 3.20 -10.75
C GLU A 118 -23.38 2.94 -10.28
N LEU A 119 -23.04 3.31 -9.04
CA LEU A 119 -21.73 3.02 -8.46
C LEU A 119 -21.48 1.50 -8.40
N PHE A 120 -22.49 0.72 -8.00
CA PHE A 120 -22.39 -0.73 -8.01
C PHE A 120 -22.16 -1.28 -9.44
N ASP A 121 -22.90 -0.80 -10.44
CA ASP A 121 -22.73 -1.22 -11.83
C ASP A 121 -21.34 -0.85 -12.37
N ILE A 122 -20.86 0.36 -12.04
CA ILE A 122 -19.53 0.86 -12.44
C ILE A 122 -18.42 -0.05 -11.89
N PHE A 123 -18.43 -0.36 -10.59
CA PHE A 123 -17.32 -1.07 -9.96
C PHE A 123 -17.44 -2.60 -10.04
N ILE A 124 -18.66 -3.13 -10.02
CA ILE A 124 -18.92 -4.57 -9.88
C ILE A 124 -19.70 -5.10 -11.10
N GLY A 125 -20.81 -4.46 -11.47
CA GLY A 125 -21.70 -4.95 -12.53
C GLY A 125 -21.03 -5.10 -13.89
N ARG A 126 -20.10 -4.21 -14.23
CA ARG A 126 -19.34 -4.23 -15.49
C ARG A 126 -17.88 -4.67 -15.31
N THR A 127 -17.60 -5.65 -14.45
CA THR A 127 -16.23 -6.16 -14.29
C THR A 127 -15.71 -6.83 -15.56
N ARG A 128 -14.44 -6.55 -15.90
CA ARG A 128 -13.69 -7.24 -16.97
C ARG A 128 -12.78 -8.35 -16.44
N SER A 129 -12.66 -8.48 -15.12
CA SER A 129 -11.80 -9.48 -14.48
C SER A 129 -12.46 -10.01 -13.21
N TYR A 130 -13.01 -11.22 -13.33
CA TYR A 130 -13.56 -11.94 -12.17
C TYR A 130 -12.47 -12.40 -11.21
N ALA A 131 -11.25 -12.67 -11.71
CA ALA A 131 -10.12 -13.00 -10.85
C ALA A 131 -9.74 -11.81 -9.96
N LEU A 132 -9.64 -10.60 -10.51
CA LEU A 132 -9.36 -9.39 -9.73
C LEU A 132 -10.51 -9.03 -8.79
N LEU A 133 -11.77 -9.23 -9.20
CA LEU A 133 -12.92 -9.06 -8.30
C LEU A 133 -12.86 -10.03 -7.12
N SER A 134 -12.52 -11.31 -7.38
CA SER A 134 -12.35 -12.32 -6.33
C SER A 134 -11.18 -11.98 -5.41
N TYR A 135 -10.07 -11.50 -5.97
CA TYR A 135 -8.93 -11.02 -5.20
C TYR A 135 -9.29 -9.78 -4.36
N SER A 136 -10.17 -8.92 -4.86
CA SER A 136 -10.69 -7.76 -4.11
C SER A 136 -11.53 -8.20 -2.92
N ALA A 137 -12.35 -9.25 -3.07
CA ALA A 137 -13.09 -9.84 -1.97
C ALA A 137 -12.17 -10.48 -0.91
N LEU A 138 -11.08 -11.15 -1.33
CA LEU A 138 -10.06 -11.65 -0.40
C LEU A 138 -9.36 -10.50 0.32
N THR A 139 -8.96 -9.46 -0.40
CA THR A 139 -8.35 -8.26 0.17
C THR A 139 -9.30 -7.60 1.18
N LEU A 140 -10.61 -7.54 0.87
CA LEU A 140 -11.63 -7.02 1.78
C LEU A 140 -11.66 -7.82 3.09
N LEU A 141 -11.69 -9.15 3.00
CA LEU A 141 -11.76 -10.03 4.16
C LEU A 141 -10.51 -9.92 5.05
N PHE A 142 -9.32 -10.08 4.47
CA PHE A 142 -8.07 -10.01 5.23
C PHE A 142 -7.80 -8.60 5.75
N GLY A 143 -8.08 -7.56 4.96
CA GLY A 143 -7.91 -6.18 5.39
C GLY A 143 -8.84 -5.82 6.55
N ALA A 144 -10.09 -6.31 6.56
CA ALA A 144 -10.99 -6.15 7.70
C ALA A 144 -10.43 -6.80 8.98
N ILE A 145 -9.86 -8.01 8.87
CA ILE A 145 -9.19 -8.68 10.01
C ILE A 145 -8.03 -7.83 10.54
N HIS A 146 -7.20 -7.28 9.65
CA HIS A 146 -6.08 -6.42 10.03
C HIS A 146 -6.56 -5.13 10.71
N LEU A 147 -7.62 -4.49 10.19
CA LEU A 147 -8.20 -3.28 10.79
C LEU A 147 -8.77 -3.54 12.19
N VAL A 148 -9.55 -4.61 12.34
CA VAL A 148 -10.09 -5.02 13.65
C VAL A 148 -8.94 -5.18 14.64
N ARG A 149 -7.90 -5.92 14.25
CA ARG A 149 -6.73 -6.11 15.09
C ARG A 149 -6.07 -4.78 15.48
N LEU A 150 -5.87 -3.86 14.54
CA LEU A 150 -5.28 -2.54 14.82
C LEU A 150 -6.07 -1.76 15.87
N TRP A 151 -7.38 -1.97 15.97
CA TRP A 151 -8.23 -1.29 16.95
C TRP A 151 -8.29 -2.01 18.31
N PHE A 152 -8.11 -3.33 18.36
CA PHE A 152 -8.28 -4.10 19.60
C PHE A 152 -6.98 -4.55 20.28
N VAL A 153 -5.88 -4.71 19.54
CA VAL A 153 -4.61 -5.19 20.12
C VAL A 153 -3.83 -4.02 20.71
N LYS A 154 -3.51 -4.11 22.00
CA LYS A 154 -2.59 -3.20 22.69
C LYS A 154 -1.15 -3.58 22.33
N ASP A 155 -0.28 -2.57 22.21
CA ASP A 155 1.15 -2.73 21.94
C ASP A 155 1.51 -3.30 20.54
N ILE A 156 0.92 -2.71 19.51
CA ILE A 156 1.28 -2.97 18.11
C ILE A 156 2.54 -2.16 17.75
N ASP A 157 3.52 -2.81 17.12
CA ASP A 157 4.65 -2.13 16.48
C ASP A 157 4.11 -1.13 15.45
N LEU A 158 4.48 0.14 15.58
CA LEU A 158 3.97 1.22 14.74
C LEU A 158 4.38 1.05 13.27
N ASN A 159 5.57 0.50 13.01
CA ASN A 159 6.22 0.56 11.69
C ASN A 159 6.32 -0.78 10.98
N SER A 160 5.83 -1.86 11.58
CA SER A 160 5.87 -3.20 10.98
C SER A 160 5.17 -3.24 9.62
N SER A 161 5.85 -3.82 8.62
CA SER A 161 5.28 -4.14 7.30
C SER A 161 4.48 -5.45 7.30
N GLY A 162 4.30 -6.06 8.48
CA GLY A 162 3.68 -7.36 8.66
C GLY A 162 4.65 -8.52 8.44
N GLU A 163 4.42 -9.60 9.20
CA GLU A 163 5.12 -10.87 9.12
C GLU A 163 4.50 -11.73 8.00
N SER A 164 5.35 -12.33 7.17
CA SER A 164 4.92 -13.19 6.08
C SER A 164 4.44 -14.57 6.56
N PHE A 165 3.31 -15.04 6.04
CA PHE A 165 2.85 -16.42 6.27
C PHE A 165 3.84 -17.44 5.71
N LEU A 166 4.46 -17.13 4.58
CA LEU A 166 5.48 -17.99 3.97
C LEU A 166 6.70 -18.08 4.88
N TYR A 167 7.14 -16.95 5.45
CA TYR A 167 8.26 -16.91 6.39
C TYR A 167 8.00 -17.81 7.60
N ILE A 168 6.84 -17.66 8.25
CA ILE A 168 6.46 -18.49 9.41
C ILE A 168 6.37 -19.96 9.06
N THR A 169 5.86 -20.28 7.88
CA THR A 169 5.77 -21.66 7.42
C THR A 169 7.16 -22.25 7.22
N LEU A 170 8.07 -21.52 6.58
CA LEU A 170 9.45 -21.96 6.37
C LEU A 170 10.23 -22.10 7.69
N GLU A 171 10.05 -21.17 8.62
CA GLU A 171 10.67 -21.22 9.95
C GLU A 171 10.24 -22.50 10.70
N LYS A 172 8.95 -22.86 10.66
CA LYS A 172 8.44 -24.11 11.25
C LYS A 172 9.07 -25.36 10.63
N THR A 173 9.50 -25.30 9.38
CA THR A 173 10.23 -26.39 8.71
C THR A 173 11.73 -26.42 9.03
N LYS A 174 12.21 -25.56 9.94
CA LYS A 174 13.63 -25.41 10.34
C LYS A 174 14.55 -24.96 9.20
N LEU A 175 14.02 -24.40 8.12
CA LEU A 175 14.81 -23.76 7.09
C LEU A 175 15.23 -22.37 7.56
N LYS A 176 16.55 -22.12 7.63
CA LYS A 176 17.09 -20.80 7.96
C LYS A 176 16.96 -19.88 6.75
N VAL A 177 15.86 -19.15 6.68
CA VAL A 177 15.61 -18.13 5.64
C VAL A 177 15.45 -16.78 6.32
N SER A 178 15.95 -15.70 5.70
CA SER A 178 15.71 -14.35 6.20
C SER A 178 14.34 -13.82 5.74
N GLU A 179 13.70 -12.97 6.53
CA GLU A 179 12.42 -12.35 6.17
C GLU A 179 12.52 -11.54 4.86
N SER A 180 13.64 -10.86 4.64
CA SER A 180 13.89 -10.10 3.40
C SER A 180 13.95 -11.03 2.18
N SER A 181 14.63 -12.18 2.29
CA SER A 181 14.63 -13.19 1.22
C SER A 181 13.23 -13.69 0.89
N VAL A 182 12.40 -13.92 1.92
CA VAL A 182 11.00 -14.31 1.71
C VAL A 182 10.19 -13.19 1.03
N ALA A 183 10.43 -11.93 1.38
CA ALA A 183 9.77 -10.79 0.74
C ALA A 183 10.06 -10.72 -0.77
N TYR A 184 11.30 -10.98 -1.20
CA TYR A 184 11.64 -11.06 -2.62
C TYR A 184 10.97 -12.27 -3.30
N ILE A 185 10.88 -13.42 -2.61
CA ILE A 185 10.16 -14.60 -3.13
C ILE A 185 8.67 -14.26 -3.32
N GLU A 186 8.02 -13.63 -2.35
CA GLU A 186 6.62 -13.18 -2.47
C GLU A 186 6.43 -12.22 -3.65
N ALA A 187 7.32 -11.24 -3.81
CA ALA A 187 7.29 -10.32 -4.94
C ALA A 187 7.40 -11.07 -6.28
N LEU A 188 8.30 -12.05 -6.37
CA LEU A 188 8.45 -12.88 -7.56
C LEU A 188 7.22 -13.76 -7.82
N LEU A 189 6.61 -14.31 -6.77
CA LEU A 189 5.36 -15.08 -6.90
C LEU A 189 4.24 -14.22 -7.52
N PHE A 190 4.10 -12.97 -7.10
CA PHE A 190 3.13 -12.05 -7.71
C PHE A 190 3.43 -11.78 -9.19
N LEU A 191 4.70 -11.58 -9.56
CA LEU A 191 5.11 -11.43 -10.97
C LEU A 191 4.74 -12.66 -11.79
N VAL A 192 5.05 -13.86 -11.29
CA VAL A 192 4.76 -15.13 -11.97
C VAL A 192 3.25 -15.31 -12.13
N ILE A 193 2.47 -15.11 -11.08
CA ILE A 193 0.99 -15.16 -11.15
C ILE A 193 0.47 -14.16 -12.18
N GLY A 194 1.02 -12.95 -12.22
CA GLY A 194 0.61 -11.93 -13.17
C GLY A 194 0.91 -12.30 -14.62
N VAL A 195 2.10 -12.81 -14.90
CA VAL A 195 2.47 -13.30 -16.25
C VAL A 195 1.60 -14.49 -16.65
N LEU A 196 1.35 -15.43 -15.73
CA LEU A 196 0.51 -16.59 -16.00
C LEU A 196 -0.93 -16.18 -16.30
N SER A 197 -1.48 -15.27 -15.51
CA SER A 197 -2.83 -14.74 -15.67
C SER A 197 -3.00 -14.02 -17.01
N TRP A 198 -2.01 -13.22 -17.39
CA TRP A 198 -2.01 -12.51 -18.66
C TRP A 198 -1.93 -13.47 -19.84
N ARG A 199 -0.99 -14.42 -19.82
CA ARG A 199 -0.65 -15.25 -21.00
C ARG A 199 -1.53 -16.47 -21.16
N TYR A 200 -1.93 -17.11 -20.06
CA TYR A 200 -2.60 -18.41 -20.10
C TYR A 200 -4.06 -18.35 -19.64
N TRP A 201 -4.43 -17.40 -18.77
CA TRP A 201 -5.82 -17.28 -18.29
C TRP A 201 -6.64 -16.24 -19.04
N ASN A 202 -6.04 -15.56 -20.03
CA ASN A 202 -6.66 -14.49 -20.81
C ASN A 202 -7.26 -13.37 -19.94
N ASP A 203 -6.68 -13.12 -18.76
CA ASP A 203 -7.08 -12.03 -17.86
C ASP A 203 -5.95 -10.98 -17.76
N PRO A 204 -5.89 -10.04 -18.71
CA PRO A 204 -4.84 -9.02 -18.74
C PRO A 204 -4.99 -7.99 -17.61
N TYR A 205 -6.19 -7.80 -17.04
CA TYR A 205 -6.39 -6.83 -15.95
C TYR A 205 -5.84 -7.37 -14.63
N PHE A 206 -6.18 -8.62 -14.29
CA PHE A 206 -5.57 -9.29 -13.14
C PHE A 206 -4.07 -9.51 -13.35
N GLY A 207 -3.67 -9.90 -14.56
CA GLY A 207 -2.27 -10.05 -14.92
C GLY A 207 -1.44 -8.77 -14.72
N PHE A 208 -1.91 -7.65 -15.28
CA PHE A 208 -1.29 -6.34 -15.10
C PHE A 208 -1.21 -5.96 -13.61
N PHE A 209 -2.32 -6.11 -12.89
CA PHE A 209 -2.38 -5.77 -11.47
C PHE A 209 -1.32 -6.54 -10.66
N MET A 210 -1.25 -7.86 -10.82
CA MET A 210 -0.31 -8.71 -10.07
C MET A 210 1.15 -8.44 -10.46
N ILE A 211 1.43 -8.11 -11.73
CA ILE A 211 2.76 -7.65 -12.14
C ILE A 211 3.13 -6.36 -11.41
N MET A 212 2.22 -5.38 -11.35
CA MET A 212 2.47 -4.12 -10.63
C MET A 212 2.68 -4.36 -9.12
N VAL A 213 1.88 -5.21 -8.50
CA VAL A 213 2.08 -5.66 -7.10
C VAL A 213 3.47 -6.23 -6.91
N GLY A 214 3.93 -7.12 -7.80
CA GLY A 214 5.26 -7.73 -7.75
C GLY A 214 6.40 -6.71 -7.89
N ILE A 215 6.34 -5.83 -8.90
CA ILE A 215 7.35 -4.78 -9.14
C ILE A 215 7.42 -3.82 -7.94
N CYS A 216 6.28 -3.33 -7.46
CA CYS A 216 6.22 -2.38 -6.35
C CYS A 216 6.71 -3.01 -5.04
N SER A 217 6.36 -4.28 -4.78
CA SER A 217 6.83 -5.02 -3.61
C SER A 217 8.34 -5.22 -3.64
N TRP A 218 8.88 -5.60 -4.80
CA TRP A 218 10.32 -5.75 -5.00
C TRP A 218 11.06 -4.42 -4.77
N SER A 219 10.59 -3.34 -5.39
CA SER A 219 11.17 -2.00 -5.22
C SER A 219 11.13 -1.53 -3.77
N SER A 220 10.04 -1.81 -3.05
CA SER A 220 9.91 -1.42 -1.63
C SER A 220 10.92 -2.14 -0.73
N GLU A 221 11.18 -3.42 -1.01
CA GLU A 221 12.17 -4.21 -0.26
C GLU A 221 13.62 -3.80 -0.60
N PHE A 222 13.87 -3.42 -1.85
CA PHE A 222 15.16 -2.89 -2.28
C PHE A 222 15.51 -1.58 -1.56
N ASP A 223 14.57 -0.64 -1.51
CA ASP A 223 14.76 0.65 -0.81
C ASP A 223 15.05 0.41 0.68
N LYS A 224 14.28 -0.48 1.33
CA LYS A 224 14.45 -0.80 2.76
C LYS A 224 15.85 -1.35 3.06
N ASN A 225 16.37 -2.25 2.24
CA ASN A 225 17.71 -2.81 2.43
C ASN A 225 18.80 -1.76 2.20
N SER A 226 18.62 -0.89 1.20
CA SER A 226 19.56 0.19 0.89
C SER A 226 19.69 1.18 2.06
N ASP A 227 18.58 1.53 2.71
CA ASP A 227 18.57 2.42 3.88
C ASP A 227 19.30 1.80 5.08
N ILE A 228 19.11 0.49 5.31
CA ILE A 228 19.79 -0.24 6.39
C ILE A 228 21.30 -0.26 6.19
N ASP A 229 21.75 -0.51 4.96
CA ASP A 229 23.17 -0.54 4.63
C ASP A 229 23.81 0.85 4.76
N HIS A 230 23.08 1.91 4.39
CA HIS A 230 23.51 3.28 4.61
C HIS A 230 23.61 3.64 6.10
N GLN A 231 22.67 3.18 6.94
CA GLN A 231 22.75 3.45 8.38
C GLN A 231 23.93 2.72 9.04
N LYS A 232 24.19 1.47 8.63
CA LYS A 232 25.35 0.71 9.13
C LYS A 232 26.66 1.39 8.78
N SER A 233 26.82 1.90 7.55
CA SER A 233 28.05 2.58 7.13
C SER A 233 28.33 3.86 7.91
N ILE A 234 27.29 4.62 8.29
CA ILE A 234 27.42 5.79 9.17
C ILE A 234 27.83 5.37 10.58
N SER A 235 27.26 4.28 11.12
CA SER A 235 27.55 3.83 12.49
C SER A 235 28.94 3.20 12.67
N SER A 236 29.61 2.84 11.57
CA SER A 236 30.97 2.30 11.56
C SER A 236 32.08 3.36 11.46
N ILE A 237 31.72 4.65 11.40
CA ILE A 237 32.63 5.81 11.38
C ILE A 237 32.61 6.49 12.75
#